data_AF-A0A447TVN8-F1
#
_entry.id   AF-A0A447TVN8-F1
#
_cell.length_a   1.000
_cell.length_b   1.000
_cell.length_c   1.000
_cell.angle_alpha   90.00
_cell.angle_beta   90.00
_cell.angle_gamma   90.00
#
_symmetry.space_group_name_H-M   'P 1'
#
loop_
_entity.id
_entity.type
_entity.pdbx_description
1 polymer ?
#
loop_
_entity_poly.entity_id
_entity_poly.type
_entity_poly.pdbx_seq_one_letter_code
_entity_poly.pdbx_strand_id
1 'polypeptide(L)'
;MKKTWTKDRPVKFSAMLTSKGTPASGWTVSYYSLQMAASDQGRAIDDIKTNDKYLIVNSDDFNYRFGNIEASWRAQKASIPGLEEQLSALDKKIAVAKKEADAYWGKGADGKPLTRAEAFKKTLKERDDYVKANDSSVYAEKYEKEVYQPALDACRKQSEPCNEAAIQQKRDLDIHEQRRQVFLKSEELRRKAQNDWITLEKGQYPLNIAVQKLQMQQSDIRVKIMDINDGYERWKKDTDDLRRKGVIK
;
A
#
# COMPACT_ATOMS: atom_id res chain seq x y z
N MET A 1 -46.59 -26.83 3.22
CA MET A 1 -46.14 -27.94 4.10
C MET A 1 -45.08 -28.75 3.39
N LYS A 2 -43.86 -28.81 3.94
CA LYS A 2 -42.74 -29.58 3.37
C LYS A 2 -42.96 -31.06 3.77
N LYS A 3 -43.23 -31.95 2.81
CA LYS A 3 -43.33 -33.39 3.09
C LYS A 3 -41.92 -33.97 3.17
N THR A 4 -41.52 -34.43 4.35
CA THR A 4 -40.27 -35.15 4.57
C THR A 4 -40.48 -36.62 4.24
N TRP A 5 -39.70 -37.15 3.30
CA TRP A 5 -39.72 -38.56 2.92
C TRP A 5 -38.87 -39.38 3.89
N THR A 6 -39.40 -40.50 4.39
CA THR A 6 -38.69 -41.43 5.27
C THR A 6 -38.11 -42.56 4.43
N LYS A 7 -36.82 -42.87 4.61
CA LYS A 7 -36.13 -43.94 3.90
C LYS A 7 -36.80 -45.30 4.18
N ASP A 8 -36.83 -46.17 3.17
CA ASP A 8 -37.33 -47.56 3.19
C ASP A 8 -38.83 -47.73 3.50
N ARG A 9 -39.65 -46.67 3.33
CA ARG A 9 -41.12 -46.78 3.36
C ARG A 9 -41.72 -46.74 1.95
N PRO A 10 -42.69 -47.62 1.64
CA PRO A 10 -43.37 -47.57 0.35
C PRO A 10 -44.18 -46.28 0.23
N VAL A 11 -43.92 -45.53 -0.84
CA VAL A 11 -44.64 -44.32 -1.19
C VAL A 11 -45.84 -44.69 -2.06
N LYS A 12 -47.03 -44.24 -1.67
CA LYS A 12 -48.23 -44.33 -2.53
C LYS A 12 -48.29 -43.11 -3.43
N PHE A 13 -48.28 -43.32 -4.73
CA PHE A 13 -48.55 -42.27 -5.72
C PHE A 13 -50.00 -42.38 -6.18
N SER A 14 -50.65 -41.23 -6.40
CA SER A 14 -51.95 -41.15 -7.06
C SER A 14 -51.72 -40.66 -8.48
N ALA A 15 -52.14 -41.42 -9.48
CA ALA A 15 -52.19 -40.97 -10.87
C ALA A 15 -53.65 -40.65 -11.24
N MET A 16 -53.88 -39.57 -11.99
CA MET A 16 -55.18 -39.33 -12.60
C MET A 16 -55.25 -40.08 -13.94
N LEU A 17 -56.30 -40.88 -14.09
CA LEU A 17 -56.61 -41.64 -15.29
C LEU A 17 -57.84 -41.01 -15.96
N THR A 18 -57.70 -40.62 -17.22
CA THR A 18 -58.83 -40.19 -18.03
C THR A 18 -58.99 -41.19 -19.17
N SER A 19 -60.11 -41.91 -19.20
CA SER A 19 -60.49 -42.77 -20.31
C SER A 19 -61.46 -42.02 -21.23
N LYS A 20 -61.29 -42.17 -22.54
CA LYS A 20 -62.25 -41.66 -23.52
C LYS A 20 -62.57 -42.75 -24.52
N GLY A 21 -63.86 -43.05 -24.69
CA GLY A 21 -64.33 -44.11 -25.59
C GLY A 21 -65.82 -44.40 -25.44
N THR A 22 -66.35 -45.18 -26.37
CA THR A 22 -67.69 -45.78 -26.33
C THR A 22 -67.57 -47.28 -26.63
N PRO A 23 -68.60 -48.11 -26.30
CA PRO A 23 -68.54 -49.55 -26.56
C PRO A 23 -68.25 -49.91 -28.02
N ALA A 24 -68.63 -49.05 -28.98
CA ALA A 24 -68.42 -49.26 -30.41
C ALA A 24 -67.05 -48.78 -30.92
N SER A 25 -66.43 -47.78 -30.27
CA SER A 25 -65.18 -47.15 -30.74
C SER A 25 -63.91 -47.67 -30.05
N GLY A 26 -64.06 -48.54 -29.05
CA GLY A 26 -62.98 -48.92 -28.13
C GLY A 26 -62.64 -47.79 -27.14
N TRP A 27 -61.97 -48.16 -26.05
CA TRP A 27 -61.51 -47.23 -25.02
C TRP A 27 -60.04 -46.89 -25.23
N THR A 28 -59.71 -45.61 -25.23
CA THR A 28 -58.33 -45.14 -25.18
C THR A 28 -58.07 -44.54 -23.79
N VAL A 29 -56.96 -44.96 -23.19
CA VAL A 29 -56.53 -44.50 -21.86
C VAL A 29 -55.25 -43.71 -22.02
N SER A 30 -55.24 -42.46 -21.54
CA SER A 30 -54.05 -41.61 -21.56
C SER A 30 -53.56 -41.39 -20.12
N TYR A 31 -52.29 -41.72 -19.89
CA TYR A 31 -51.61 -41.45 -18.63
C TYR A 31 -50.92 -40.08 -18.71
N TYR A 32 -51.26 -39.17 -17.80
CA TYR A 32 -50.40 -38.01 -17.56
C TYR A 32 -49.22 -38.45 -16.68
N SER A 33 -48.00 -38.10 -17.11
CA SER A 33 -46.75 -38.60 -16.55
C SER A 33 -46.63 -38.40 -15.05
N LEU A 34 -45.98 -39.36 -14.39
CA LEU A 34 -45.44 -39.23 -13.04
C LEU A 34 -44.64 -37.91 -12.97
N GLN A 35 -45.05 -36.98 -12.12
CA GLN A 35 -44.17 -35.88 -11.71
C GLN A 35 -43.04 -36.46 -10.85
N MET A 36 -42.03 -37.04 -11.50
CA MET A 36 -40.77 -37.36 -10.84
C MET A 36 -40.08 -36.03 -10.52
N ALA A 37 -39.61 -35.87 -9.27
CA ALA A 37 -38.82 -34.71 -8.90
C ALA A 37 -37.62 -34.59 -9.87
N ALA A 38 -37.31 -33.36 -10.28
CA ALA A 38 -36.08 -33.07 -11.02
C ALA A 38 -34.88 -33.61 -10.23
N SER A 39 -33.96 -34.25 -10.94
CA SER A 39 -32.70 -34.88 -10.51
C SER A 39 -32.16 -34.57 -9.10
N ASP A 40 -31.54 -35.57 -8.46
CA ASP A 40 -30.90 -35.55 -7.14
C ASP A 40 -29.67 -34.60 -7.03
N GLN A 41 -29.74 -33.37 -7.56
CA GLN A 41 -28.66 -32.39 -7.49
C GLN A 41 -28.80 -31.51 -6.26
N GLY A 42 -28.58 -32.12 -5.10
CA GLY A 42 -28.06 -31.41 -3.93
C GLY A 42 -26.52 -31.38 -3.96
N ARG A 43 -25.89 -30.38 -3.34
CA ARG A 43 -24.44 -30.46 -3.05
C ARG A 43 -24.19 -31.75 -2.27
N ALA A 44 -23.33 -32.64 -2.78
CA ALA A 44 -22.88 -33.79 -1.99
C ALA A 44 -22.20 -33.25 -0.73
N ILE A 45 -22.80 -33.52 0.42
CA ILE A 45 -22.18 -33.25 1.72
C ILE A 45 -21.41 -34.51 2.05
N ASP A 46 -20.10 -34.40 2.23
CA ASP A 46 -19.27 -35.48 2.78
C ASP A 46 -19.92 -36.02 4.06
N ASP A 47 -19.65 -37.28 4.43
CA ASP A 47 -20.28 -37.90 5.60
C ASP A 47 -20.17 -37.00 6.84
N ILE A 48 -21.30 -36.39 7.20
CA ILE A 48 -21.40 -35.39 8.27
C ILE A 48 -20.97 -36.01 9.60
N LYS A 49 -21.13 -37.33 9.75
CA LYS A 49 -20.76 -38.07 10.97
C LYS A 49 -19.25 -38.15 11.18
N THR A 50 -18.45 -38.02 10.14
CA THR A 50 -16.98 -38.14 10.20
C THR A 50 -16.24 -36.85 9.87
N ASN A 51 -16.98 -35.79 9.51
CA ASN A 51 -16.41 -34.52 9.09
C ASN A 51 -16.35 -33.51 10.25
N ASP A 52 -15.13 -33.18 10.65
CA ASP A 52 -14.78 -32.26 11.74
C ASP A 52 -15.23 -30.80 11.50
N LYS A 53 -15.59 -30.44 10.27
CA LYS A 53 -16.10 -29.12 9.90
C LYS A 53 -17.51 -28.85 10.37
N TYR A 54 -18.30 -29.88 10.72
CA TYR A 54 -19.69 -29.72 11.14
C TYR A 54 -19.85 -29.94 12.64
N LEU A 55 -20.71 -29.13 13.25
CA LEU A 55 -21.18 -29.31 14.62
C LEU A 55 -22.64 -29.78 14.57
N ILE A 56 -22.91 -31.03 14.97
CA ILE A 56 -24.24 -31.64 14.86
C ILE A 56 -24.95 -31.53 16.21
N VAL A 57 -26.08 -30.82 16.24
CA VAL A 57 -26.89 -30.70 17.44
C VAL A 57 -27.43 -32.08 17.85
N ASN A 58 -27.33 -32.42 19.14
CA ASN A 58 -27.70 -33.71 19.74
C ASN A 58 -26.78 -34.90 19.41
N SER A 59 -25.60 -34.70 18.80
CA SER A 59 -24.58 -35.76 18.78
C SER A 59 -23.97 -35.95 20.17
N ASP A 60 -23.45 -37.15 20.44
CA ASP A 60 -22.85 -37.50 21.74
C ASP A 60 -21.67 -36.58 22.12
N ASP A 61 -20.94 -36.08 21.15
CA ASP A 61 -19.77 -35.19 21.31
C ASP A 61 -20.11 -33.68 21.19
N PHE A 62 -21.38 -33.32 20.95
CA PHE A 62 -21.78 -31.94 20.67
C PHE A 62 -21.36 -30.98 21.79
N ASN A 63 -21.76 -31.27 23.03
CA ASN A 63 -21.51 -30.38 24.17
C ASN A 63 -20.02 -30.18 24.42
N TYR A 64 -19.22 -31.25 24.23
CA TYR A 64 -17.78 -31.20 24.36
C TYR A 64 -17.16 -30.29 23.29
N ARG A 65 -17.49 -30.50 22.01
CA ARG A 65 -16.95 -29.69 20.91
C ARG A 65 -17.43 -28.24 20.95
N PHE A 66 -18.71 -28.02 21.25
CA PHE A 66 -19.28 -26.69 21.42
C PHE A 66 -18.61 -25.94 22.58
N GLY A 67 -18.45 -26.57 23.74
CA GLY A 67 -17.77 -26.00 24.90
C GLY A 67 -16.31 -25.63 24.60
N ASN A 68 -15.59 -26.47 23.85
CA ASN A 68 -14.22 -26.16 23.41
C ASN A 68 -14.16 -24.95 22.47
N ILE A 69 -15.09 -24.84 21.52
CA ILE A 69 -15.18 -23.68 20.62
C ILE A 69 -15.50 -22.41 21.42
N GLU A 70 -16.45 -22.47 22.35
CA GLU A 70 -16.80 -21.34 23.21
C GLU A 70 -15.64 -20.91 24.10
N ALA A 71 -14.91 -21.87 24.71
CA ALA A 71 -13.72 -21.60 25.49
C ALA A 71 -12.60 -20.96 24.66
N SER A 72 -12.39 -21.44 23.42
CA SER A 72 -11.42 -20.86 22.48
C SER A 72 -11.75 -19.41 22.15
N TRP A 73 -13.00 -19.10 21.83
CA TRP A 73 -13.45 -17.73 21.57
C TRP A 73 -13.28 -16.82 22.80
N ARG A 74 -13.59 -17.31 24.01
CA ARG A 74 -13.37 -16.56 25.25
C ARG A 74 -11.88 -16.31 25.51
N ALA A 75 -11.01 -17.30 25.29
CA ALA A 75 -9.57 -17.15 25.43
C ALA A 75 -9.00 -16.14 24.42
N GLN A 76 -9.43 -16.20 23.16
CA GLN A 76 -9.05 -15.21 22.15
C GLN A 76 -9.48 -13.79 22.54
N LYS A 77 -10.74 -13.61 22.97
CA LYS A 77 -11.23 -12.32 23.46
C LYS A 77 -10.42 -11.82 24.66
N ALA A 78 -10.09 -12.69 25.60
CA ALA A 78 -9.27 -12.36 26.77
C ALA A 78 -7.81 -12.02 26.43
N SER A 79 -7.34 -12.37 25.22
CA SER A 79 -5.99 -12.00 24.75
C SER A 79 -5.88 -10.56 24.23
N ILE A 80 -7.01 -9.90 23.94
CA ILE A 80 -7.04 -8.54 23.37
C ILE A 80 -6.24 -7.53 24.20
N PRO A 81 -6.39 -7.44 25.55
CA PRO A 81 -5.61 -6.48 26.34
C PRO A 81 -4.09 -6.64 26.17
N GLY A 82 -3.60 -7.87 26.04
CA GLY A 82 -2.18 -8.14 25.77
C GLY A 82 -1.74 -7.70 24.35
N LEU A 83 -2.65 -7.78 23.37
CA LEU A 83 -2.41 -7.25 22.02
C LEU A 83 -2.43 -5.71 22.01
N GLU A 84 -3.30 -5.08 22.79
CA GLU A 84 -3.35 -3.62 22.96
C GLU A 84 -2.09 -3.08 23.63
N GLU A 85 -1.55 -3.80 24.62
CA GLU A 85 -0.27 -3.45 25.24
C GLU A 85 0.89 -3.52 24.22
N GLN A 86 0.91 -4.57 23.38
CA GLN A 86 1.87 -4.69 22.28
C GLN A 86 1.75 -3.54 21.27
N LEU A 87 0.53 -3.08 20.96
CA LEU A 87 0.31 -1.91 20.10
C LEU A 87 0.92 -0.65 20.72
N SER A 88 0.69 -0.39 22.01
CA SER A 88 1.28 0.78 22.68
C SER A 88 2.82 0.73 22.70
N ALA A 89 3.40 -0.46 22.91
CA ALA A 89 4.84 -0.64 22.81
C ALA A 89 5.37 -0.38 21.39
N LEU A 90 4.65 -0.83 20.35
CA LEU A 90 4.98 -0.55 18.96
C LEU A 90 4.86 0.93 18.61
N ASP A 91 3.83 1.63 19.10
CA ASP A 91 3.66 3.08 18.89
C ASP A 91 4.89 3.86 19.37
N LYS A 92 5.40 3.52 20.56
CA LYS A 92 6.63 4.14 21.10
C LYS A 92 7.84 3.86 20.21
N LYS A 93 8.02 2.61 19.74
CA LYS A 93 9.12 2.24 18.84
C LYS A 93 9.03 2.95 17.49
N ILE A 94 7.83 3.04 16.91
CA ILE A 94 7.58 3.74 15.65
C ILE A 94 7.90 5.22 15.80
N ALA A 95 7.48 5.87 16.90
CA ALA A 95 7.76 7.28 17.14
C ALA A 95 9.27 7.55 17.23
N VAL A 96 10.02 6.71 17.92
CA VAL A 96 11.49 6.81 18.01
C VAL A 96 12.13 6.62 16.64
N ALA A 97 11.76 5.55 15.92
CA ALA A 97 12.33 5.24 14.60
C ALA A 97 12.01 6.34 13.56
N LYS A 98 10.81 6.91 13.59
CA LYS A 98 10.45 8.05 12.74
C LYS A 98 11.29 9.28 13.06
N LYS A 99 11.46 9.59 14.35
CA LYS A 99 12.29 10.71 14.77
C LYS A 99 13.75 10.56 14.31
N GLU A 100 14.29 9.35 14.37
CA GLU A 100 15.63 9.02 13.88
C GLU A 100 15.72 9.19 12.35
N ALA A 101 14.75 8.63 11.62
CA ALA A 101 14.68 8.78 10.16
C ALA A 101 14.55 10.25 9.73
N ASP A 102 13.72 11.04 10.41
CA ASP A 102 13.54 12.46 10.09
C ASP A 102 14.79 13.29 10.43
N ALA A 103 15.49 12.95 11.52
CA ALA A 103 16.71 13.64 11.93
C ALA A 103 17.91 13.36 11.00
N TYR A 104 17.88 12.27 10.23
CA TYR A 104 18.97 11.85 9.36
C TYR A 104 19.34 12.91 8.31
N TRP A 105 18.37 13.68 7.83
CA TRP A 105 18.59 14.76 6.86
C TRP A 105 19.42 15.92 7.41
N GLY A 106 19.71 15.92 8.72
CA GLY A 106 20.47 16.95 9.41
C GLY A 106 19.59 18.10 9.88
N LYS A 107 20.23 19.18 10.34
CA LYS A 107 19.56 20.37 10.87
C LYS A 107 19.72 21.58 9.96
N GLY A 108 18.66 22.38 9.89
CA GLY A 108 18.65 23.70 9.29
C GLY A 108 19.31 24.74 10.21
N ALA A 109 19.41 25.97 9.70
CA ALA A 109 19.98 27.10 10.43
C ALA A 109 19.16 27.48 11.68
N ASP A 110 17.88 27.16 11.70
CA ASP A 110 16.96 27.33 12.83
C ASP A 110 17.03 26.18 13.85
N GLY A 111 17.94 25.22 13.65
CA GLY A 111 18.11 24.05 14.51
C GLY A 111 17.06 22.95 14.32
N LYS A 112 16.09 23.14 13.42
CA LYS A 112 15.07 22.13 13.12
C LYS A 112 15.59 21.07 12.15
N PRO A 113 15.07 19.83 12.21
CA PRO A 113 15.38 18.80 11.21
C PRO A 113 15.03 19.27 9.80
N LEU A 114 15.91 19.00 8.84
CA LEU A 114 15.65 19.28 7.43
C LEU A 114 14.68 18.27 6.85
N THR A 115 13.83 18.71 5.94
CA THR A 115 13.12 17.83 5.02
C THR A 115 14.08 17.28 3.96
N ARG A 116 13.69 16.18 3.30
CA ARG A 116 14.42 15.63 2.14
C ARG A 116 14.70 16.71 1.07
N ALA A 117 13.72 17.57 0.79
CA ALA A 117 13.85 18.62 -0.21
C ALA A 117 14.87 19.70 0.19
N GLU A 118 14.89 20.09 1.47
CA GLU A 118 15.86 21.06 1.98
C GLU A 118 17.27 20.48 2.04
N ALA A 119 17.40 19.22 2.44
CA ALA A 119 18.68 18.50 2.40
C ALA A 119 19.23 18.43 0.96
N PHE A 120 18.38 18.13 -0.03
CA PHE A 120 18.77 18.17 -1.44
C PHE A 120 19.20 19.56 -1.91
N LYS A 121 18.46 20.60 -1.53
CA LYS A 121 18.87 21.97 -1.85
C LYS A 121 20.22 22.33 -1.22
N LYS A 122 20.48 21.83 -0.01
CA LYS A 122 21.76 22.03 0.69
C LYS A 122 22.93 21.36 -0.03
N THR A 123 22.76 20.19 -0.66
CA THR A 123 23.84 19.54 -1.43
C THR A 123 24.22 20.33 -2.69
N LEU A 124 23.27 21.09 -3.27
CA LEU A 124 23.53 21.95 -4.44
C LEU A 124 24.12 23.32 -4.10
N LYS A 125 24.19 23.67 -2.82
CA LYS A 125 24.59 25.02 -2.37
C LYS A 125 25.97 25.45 -2.88
N GLU A 126 26.96 24.57 -2.83
CA GLU A 126 28.33 24.87 -3.31
C GLU A 126 28.32 25.26 -4.80
N ARG A 127 27.56 24.53 -5.63
CA ARG A 127 27.40 24.84 -7.05
C ARG A 127 26.66 26.17 -7.24
N ASP A 128 25.55 26.36 -6.55
CA ASP A 128 24.73 27.56 -6.69
C ASP A 128 25.50 28.83 -6.27
N ASP A 129 26.24 28.75 -5.15
CA ASP A 129 27.10 29.84 -4.68
C ASP A 129 28.24 30.12 -5.68
N TYR A 130 28.85 29.07 -6.27
CA TYR A 130 29.87 29.21 -7.32
C TYR A 130 29.32 29.91 -8.58
N VAL A 131 28.17 29.46 -9.10
CA VAL A 131 27.56 30.07 -10.31
C VAL A 131 27.21 31.53 -10.04
N LYS A 132 26.66 31.83 -8.86
CA LYS A 132 26.32 33.21 -8.47
C LYS A 132 27.56 34.10 -8.37
N ALA A 133 28.66 33.58 -7.81
CA ALA A 133 29.91 34.33 -7.69
C ALA A 133 30.59 34.59 -9.05
N ASN A 134 30.28 33.78 -10.08
CA ASN A 134 30.89 33.85 -11.40
C ASN A 134 29.87 34.22 -12.50
N ASP A 135 28.88 35.05 -12.15
CA ASP A 135 27.85 35.49 -13.09
C ASP A 135 28.47 36.13 -14.35
N SER A 136 28.07 35.64 -15.52
CA SER A 136 28.70 36.05 -16.77
C SER A 136 28.37 37.49 -17.18
N SER A 137 27.24 38.03 -16.71
CA SER A 137 26.84 39.42 -16.98
C SER A 137 27.69 40.36 -16.13
N VAL A 138 27.84 40.03 -14.83
CA VAL A 138 28.72 40.77 -13.92
C VAL A 138 30.18 40.74 -14.41
N TYR A 139 30.64 39.58 -14.89
CA TYR A 139 31.98 39.47 -15.49
C TYR A 139 32.11 40.32 -16.76
N ALA A 140 31.15 40.26 -17.67
CA ALA A 140 31.19 41.02 -18.92
C ALA A 140 31.19 42.53 -18.68
N GLU A 141 30.38 43.03 -17.73
CA GLU A 141 30.37 44.45 -17.35
C GLU A 141 31.70 44.92 -16.74
N LYS A 142 32.33 44.06 -15.92
CA LYS A 142 33.65 44.36 -15.35
C LYS A 142 34.73 44.36 -16.43
N TYR A 143 34.74 43.35 -17.29
CA TYR A 143 35.68 43.24 -18.41
C TYR A 143 35.55 44.41 -19.38
N GLU A 144 34.31 44.85 -19.65
CA GLU A 144 34.04 46.03 -20.49
C GLU A 144 34.79 47.27 -19.99
N LYS A 145 34.67 47.56 -18.70
CA LYS A 145 35.22 48.77 -18.07
C LYS A 145 36.72 48.69 -17.84
N GLU A 146 37.21 47.53 -17.39
CA GLU A 146 38.59 47.38 -16.93
C GLU A 146 39.56 46.95 -18.02
N VAL A 147 39.07 46.29 -19.08
CA VAL A 147 39.92 45.70 -20.13
C VAL A 147 39.57 46.25 -21.51
N TYR A 148 38.31 46.12 -21.95
CA TYR A 148 37.95 46.42 -23.33
C TYR A 148 38.03 47.92 -23.66
N GLN A 149 37.41 48.80 -22.87
CA GLN A 149 37.45 50.23 -23.14
C GLN A 149 38.87 50.82 -23.03
N PRO A 150 39.67 50.50 -22.00
CA PRO A 150 41.06 50.92 -21.96
C PRO A 150 41.88 50.46 -23.17
N ALA A 151 41.65 49.23 -23.67
CA ALA A 151 42.33 48.72 -24.85
C ALA A 151 41.92 49.47 -26.14
N LEU A 152 40.63 49.77 -26.30
CA LEU A 152 40.14 50.58 -27.43
C LEU A 152 40.71 52.00 -27.39
N ASP A 153 40.66 52.65 -26.22
CA ASP A 153 41.18 54.01 -26.05
C ASP A 153 42.68 54.10 -26.32
N ALA A 154 43.45 53.11 -25.87
CA ALA A 154 44.88 53.02 -26.16
C ALA A 154 45.15 52.83 -27.65
N CYS A 155 44.37 51.96 -28.31
CA CYS A 155 44.49 51.69 -29.75
C CYS A 155 44.17 52.92 -30.59
N ARG A 156 43.12 53.68 -30.25
CA ARG A 156 42.72 54.92 -30.94
C ARG A 156 43.72 56.08 -30.79
N LYS A 157 44.57 56.05 -29.75
CA LYS A 157 45.62 57.05 -29.53
C LYS A 157 46.89 56.81 -30.36
N GLN A 158 47.02 55.64 -30.99
CA GLN A 158 48.18 55.34 -31.84
C GLN A 158 48.06 56.04 -33.20
N SER A 159 49.19 56.36 -33.81
CA SER A 159 49.27 56.99 -35.14
C SER A 159 48.95 56.03 -36.30
N GLU A 160 48.88 54.72 -36.02
CA GLU A 160 48.49 53.68 -36.97
C GLU A 160 46.96 53.44 -36.91
N PRO A 161 46.33 52.95 -38.01
CA PRO A 161 44.91 52.63 -38.02
C PRO A 161 44.58 51.53 -37.02
N CYS A 162 43.81 51.88 -35.98
CA CYS A 162 43.37 50.96 -34.95
C CYS A 162 42.45 49.85 -35.52
N ASN A 163 42.81 48.59 -35.31
CA ASN A 163 41.98 47.44 -35.66
C ASN A 163 40.98 47.12 -34.53
N GLU A 164 39.93 47.93 -34.42
CA GLU A 164 38.89 47.77 -33.39
C GLU A 164 38.17 46.40 -33.48
N ALA A 165 38.04 45.83 -34.68
CA ALA A 165 37.41 44.54 -34.89
C ALA A 165 38.17 43.40 -34.19
N ALA A 166 39.50 43.41 -34.22
CA ALA A 166 40.31 42.42 -33.51
C ALA A 166 40.16 42.52 -31.99
N ILE A 167 40.05 43.74 -31.45
CA ILE A 167 39.84 43.98 -30.02
C ILE A 167 38.46 43.49 -29.59
N GLN A 168 37.42 43.75 -30.40
CA GLN A 168 36.08 43.24 -30.16
C GLN A 168 36.01 41.71 -30.20
N GLN A 169 36.63 41.08 -31.21
CA GLN A 169 36.72 39.62 -31.29
C GLN A 169 37.41 39.02 -30.05
N LYS A 170 38.48 39.66 -29.57
CA LYS A 170 39.19 39.19 -28.37
C LYS A 170 38.31 39.26 -27.12
N ARG A 171 37.57 40.36 -26.93
CA ARG A 171 36.57 40.49 -25.85
C ARG A 171 35.54 39.38 -25.90
N ASP A 172 34.96 39.13 -27.08
CA ASP A 172 33.90 38.13 -27.24
C ASP A 172 34.44 36.70 -26.95
N LEU A 173 35.68 36.40 -27.38
CA LEU A 173 36.36 35.15 -27.07
C LEU A 173 36.62 34.98 -25.57
N ASP A 174 37.11 36.02 -24.89
CA ASP A 174 37.41 35.95 -23.45
C ASP A 174 36.13 35.79 -22.61
N ILE A 175 35.05 36.50 -22.97
CA ILE A 175 33.74 36.32 -22.33
C ILE A 175 33.21 34.90 -22.59
N HIS A 176 33.36 34.39 -23.81
CA HIS A 176 32.92 33.02 -24.15
C HIS A 176 33.72 31.97 -23.37
N GLU A 177 35.05 32.12 -23.26
CA GLU A 177 35.88 31.18 -22.51
C GLU A 177 35.56 31.22 -21.01
N GLN A 178 35.30 32.41 -20.44
CA GLN A 178 34.85 32.52 -19.06
C GLN A 178 33.54 31.74 -18.83
N ARG A 179 32.55 31.91 -19.72
CA ARG A 179 31.27 31.17 -19.64
C ARG A 179 31.49 29.66 -19.72
N ARG A 180 32.39 29.21 -20.61
CA ARG A 180 32.75 27.81 -20.76
C ARG A 180 33.37 27.25 -19.49
N GLN A 181 34.32 27.96 -18.87
CA GLN A 181 34.99 27.52 -17.64
C GLN A 181 34.01 27.46 -16.46
N VAL A 182 33.14 28.47 -16.32
CA VAL A 182 32.09 28.46 -15.29
C VAL A 182 31.13 27.29 -15.48
N PHE A 183 30.72 27.02 -16.72
CA PHE A 183 29.86 25.87 -17.03
C PHE A 183 30.53 24.54 -16.65
N LEU A 184 31.77 24.32 -17.08
CA LEU A 184 32.50 23.08 -16.80
C LEU A 184 32.66 22.84 -15.28
N LYS A 185 33.01 23.89 -14.53
CA LYS A 185 33.15 23.77 -13.08
C LYS A 185 31.80 23.57 -12.39
N SER A 186 30.74 24.24 -12.84
CA SER A 186 29.38 24.02 -12.36
C SER A 186 28.93 22.57 -12.58
N GLU A 187 29.25 21.98 -13.72
CA GLU A 187 28.94 20.58 -14.02
C GLU A 187 29.70 19.60 -13.13
N GLU A 188 30.98 19.86 -12.86
CA GLU A 188 31.78 19.10 -11.91
C GLU A 188 31.16 19.12 -10.51
N LEU A 189 30.81 20.32 -10.01
CA LEU A 189 30.16 20.49 -8.70
C LEU A 189 28.78 19.83 -8.65
N ARG A 190 28.01 19.89 -9.74
CA ARG A 190 26.71 19.22 -9.85
C ARG A 190 26.86 17.70 -9.74
N ARG A 191 27.85 17.11 -10.42
CA ARG A 191 28.10 15.66 -10.35
C ARG A 191 28.52 15.23 -8.94
N LYS A 192 29.38 16.01 -8.29
CA LYS A 192 29.74 15.80 -6.88
C LYS A 192 28.49 15.82 -5.99
N ALA A 193 27.67 16.86 -6.10
CA ALA A 193 26.43 16.99 -5.33
C ALA A 193 25.44 15.83 -5.59
N GLN A 194 25.36 15.31 -6.82
CA GLN A 194 24.54 14.13 -7.14
C GLN A 194 25.07 12.86 -6.46
N ASN A 195 26.38 12.64 -6.45
CA ASN A 195 26.98 11.49 -5.78
C ASN A 195 26.80 11.55 -4.26
N ASP A 196 26.98 12.75 -3.68
CA ASP A 196 26.72 12.99 -2.26
C ASP A 196 25.24 12.73 -1.93
N TRP A 197 24.34 13.18 -2.80
CA TRP A 197 22.90 12.92 -2.67
C TRP A 197 22.56 11.44 -2.71
N ILE A 198 23.09 10.68 -3.68
CA ILE A 198 22.89 9.23 -3.77
C ILE A 198 23.37 8.53 -2.49
N THR A 199 24.50 8.97 -1.95
CA THR A 199 25.07 8.40 -0.73
C THR A 199 24.16 8.67 0.48
N LEU A 200 23.66 9.90 0.57
CA LEU A 200 22.71 10.30 1.62
C LEU A 200 21.41 9.49 1.52
N GLU A 201 20.82 9.35 0.33
CA GLU A 201 19.58 8.57 0.16
C GLU A 201 19.77 7.08 0.51
N LYS A 202 20.91 6.50 0.16
CA LYS A 202 21.24 5.11 0.52
C LYS A 202 21.28 4.90 2.03
N GLY A 203 21.80 5.88 2.78
CA GLY A 203 21.81 5.80 4.24
C GLY A 203 20.44 6.04 4.89
N GLN A 204 19.56 6.81 4.24
CA GLN A 204 18.19 6.98 4.72
C GLN A 204 17.30 5.74 4.52
N TYR A 205 17.50 5.05 3.40
CA TYR A 205 16.68 3.89 3.02
C TYR A 205 16.47 2.86 4.15
N PRO A 206 17.51 2.34 4.83
CA PRO A 206 17.32 1.37 5.92
C PRO A 206 16.49 1.91 7.10
N LEU A 207 16.58 3.21 7.41
CA LEU A 207 15.79 3.83 8.48
C LEU A 207 14.29 3.82 8.14
N ASN A 208 13.95 4.17 6.90
CA ASN A 208 12.57 4.11 6.42
C ASN A 208 12.04 2.66 6.40
N ILE A 209 12.86 1.70 5.99
CA ILE A 209 12.50 0.27 6.02
C ILE A 209 12.24 -0.20 7.46
N ALA A 210 13.03 0.24 8.43
CA ALA A 210 12.81 -0.09 9.83
C ALA A 210 11.46 0.44 10.34
N VAL A 211 11.11 1.69 10.01
CA VAL A 211 9.80 2.28 10.32
C VAL A 211 8.67 1.46 9.68
N GLN A 212 8.79 1.14 8.39
CA GLN A 212 7.76 0.37 7.67
C GLN A 212 7.54 -1.01 8.28
N LYS A 213 8.61 -1.74 8.64
CA LYS A 213 8.50 -3.05 9.30
C LYS A 213 7.72 -2.97 10.62
N LEU A 214 7.97 -1.95 11.43
CA LEU A 214 7.25 -1.75 12.68
C LEU A 214 5.76 -1.41 12.42
N GLN A 215 5.46 -0.62 11.39
CA GLN A 215 4.09 -0.30 11.00
C GLN A 215 3.33 -1.52 10.43
N MET A 216 4.02 -2.43 9.73
CA MET A 216 3.42 -3.70 9.31
C MET A 216 3.04 -4.55 10.54
N GLN A 217 3.95 -4.72 11.50
CA GLN A 217 3.65 -5.43 12.75
C GLN A 217 2.47 -4.80 13.50
N GLN A 218 2.40 -3.48 13.55
CA GLN A 218 1.28 -2.76 14.15
C GLN A 218 -0.03 -3.06 13.42
N SER A 219 -0.01 -3.10 12.08
CA SER A 219 -1.19 -3.36 11.26
C SER A 219 -1.68 -4.79 11.45
N ASP A 220 -0.77 -5.78 11.49
CA ASP A 220 -1.11 -7.18 11.73
C ASP A 220 -1.82 -7.37 13.07
N ILE A 221 -1.36 -6.69 14.13
CA ILE A 221 -2.02 -6.76 15.45
C ILE A 221 -3.40 -6.10 15.40
N ARG A 222 -3.56 -4.96 14.73
CA ARG A 222 -4.86 -4.29 14.60
C ARG A 222 -5.87 -5.18 13.86
N VAL A 223 -5.45 -5.80 12.77
CA VAL A 223 -6.28 -6.76 12.02
C VAL A 223 -6.66 -7.93 12.92
N LYS A 224 -5.71 -8.51 13.66
CA LYS A 224 -5.98 -9.61 14.59
C LYS A 224 -6.99 -9.24 15.67
N ILE A 225 -6.91 -8.04 16.27
CA ILE A 225 -7.89 -7.57 17.26
C ILE A 225 -9.28 -7.43 16.61
N MET A 226 -9.36 -6.87 15.42
CA MET A 226 -10.60 -6.72 14.66
C MET A 226 -11.24 -8.10 14.37
N ASP A 227 -10.45 -9.05 13.86
CA ASP A 227 -10.91 -10.41 13.56
C ASP A 227 -11.43 -11.15 14.81
N ILE A 228 -10.72 -11.01 15.94
CA ILE A 228 -11.18 -11.59 17.22
C ILE A 228 -12.49 -10.96 17.66
N ASN A 229 -12.62 -9.63 17.58
CA ASN A 229 -13.84 -8.92 17.97
C ASN A 229 -15.03 -9.33 17.09
N ASP A 230 -14.89 -9.25 15.77
CA ASP A 230 -15.95 -9.56 14.82
C ASP A 230 -16.35 -11.04 14.91
N GLY A 231 -15.35 -11.93 15.00
CA GLY A 231 -15.57 -13.37 15.16
C GLY A 231 -16.29 -13.70 16.46
N TYR A 232 -15.86 -13.13 17.59
CA TYR A 232 -16.48 -13.35 18.89
C TYR A 232 -17.91 -12.81 18.95
N GLU A 233 -18.16 -11.59 18.49
CA GLU A 233 -19.50 -10.99 18.51
C GLU A 233 -20.47 -11.75 17.61
N ARG A 234 -20.02 -12.19 16.43
CA ARG A 234 -20.82 -13.03 15.55
C ARG A 234 -21.13 -14.39 16.19
N TRP A 235 -20.11 -15.07 16.72
CA TRP A 235 -20.29 -16.35 17.42
C TRP A 235 -21.29 -16.22 18.57
N LYS A 236 -21.12 -15.20 19.41
CA LYS A 236 -22.00 -14.93 20.55
C LYS A 236 -23.43 -14.64 20.10
N LYS A 237 -23.62 -13.78 19.10
CA LYS A 237 -24.93 -13.46 18.54
C LYS A 237 -25.66 -14.71 18.02
N ASP A 238 -24.98 -15.50 17.21
CA ASP A 238 -25.57 -16.68 16.57
C ASP A 238 -25.88 -17.77 17.61
N THR A 239 -24.99 -17.99 18.58
CA THR A 239 -25.21 -18.97 19.66
C THR A 239 -26.30 -18.53 20.63
N ASP A 240 -26.39 -17.24 20.97
CA ASP A 240 -27.47 -16.71 21.82
C ASP A 240 -28.83 -16.77 21.14
N ASP A 241 -28.91 -16.65 19.81
CA ASP A 241 -30.14 -16.89 19.06
C ASP A 241 -30.54 -18.37 19.08
N LEU A 242 -29.59 -19.29 18.90
CA LEU A 242 -29.84 -20.73 18.98
C LEU A 242 -30.31 -21.14 20.39
N ARG A 243 -29.71 -20.59 21.46
CA ARG A 243 -30.14 -20.79 22.84
C ARG A 243 -31.57 -20.26 23.07
N ARG A 244 -31.86 -19.05 22.59
CA ARG A 244 -33.21 -18.44 22.69
C ARG A 244 -34.28 -19.26 21.98
N LYS A 245 -33.93 -19.94 20.89
CA LYS A 245 -34.82 -20.85 20.15
C LYS A 245 -34.89 -22.27 20.72
N GLY A 246 -34.14 -22.56 21.79
CA GLY A 246 -34.07 -23.89 22.41
C GLY A 246 -33.40 -24.96 21.55
N VAL A 247 -32.63 -24.55 20.53
CA VAL A 247 -31.91 -25.47 19.63
C VAL A 247 -30.69 -26.05 20.34
N ILE A 248 -30.00 -25.23 21.14
CA ILE A 248 -28.86 -25.62 21.97
C ILE A 248 -29.15 -25.18 23.41
N LYS A 249 -28.60 -25.90 24.40
CA LYS A 249 -28.75 -25.58 25.82
C LYS A 249 -27.54 -24.80 26.34
#